data_AF-A0A644XC45-F1
#
_entry.id   AF-A0A644XC45-F1
#
_cell.length_a   1.000
_cell.length_b   1.000
_cell.length_c   1.000
_cell.angle_alpha   90.00
_cell.angle_beta   90.00
_cell.angle_gamma   90.00
#
_symmetry.space_group_name_H-M   'P 1'
#
loop_
_entity.id
_entity.type
_entity.pdbx_description
1 polymer ?
#
loop_
_entity_poly.entity_id
_entity_poly.type
_entity_poly.pdbx_seq_one_letter_code
_entity_poly.pdbx_strand_id
1 'polypeptide(L)'
;MKKLLIITLILSIVSVVFMVFNFAASTDIYRDYVGTAIVSGQIIDNVGKLPEWTTCKGEWQLLRIDLIVRFIFMLLATVVLAKLIRSHKVRSNHQ
;
A
#
# COMPACT_ATOMS: atom_id res chain seq x y z
N MET A 1 -1.68 20.38 -17.12
CA MET A 1 -1.93 20.42 -15.66
C MET A 1 -3.24 19.75 -15.25
N LYS A 2 -4.41 20.11 -15.81
CA LYS A 2 -5.71 19.46 -15.48
C LYS A 2 -5.69 17.93 -15.50
N LYS A 3 -5.23 17.31 -16.61
CA LYS A 3 -5.15 15.83 -16.73
C LYS A 3 -4.30 15.19 -15.62
N LEU A 4 -3.15 15.81 -15.31
CA LEU A 4 -2.24 15.33 -14.26
C LEU A 4 -2.89 15.38 -12.87
N LEU A 5 -3.62 16.47 -12.58
CA LEU A 5 -4.37 16.62 -11.33
C LEU A 5 -5.50 15.58 -11.21
N ILE A 6 -6.23 15.30 -12.29
CA ILE A 6 -7.28 14.26 -12.30
C ILE A 6 -6.67 12.89 -12.02
N ILE A 7 -5.57 12.53 -12.70
CA ILE A 7 -4.88 11.25 -12.45
C ILE A 7 -4.41 11.15 -11.00
N THR A 8 -3.86 12.24 -10.45
CA THR A 8 -3.41 12.30 -9.05
C THR A 8 -4.58 12.14 -8.08
N LEU A 9 -5.73 12.74 -8.38
CA LEU A 9 -6.94 12.61 -7.57
C LEU A 9 -7.44 11.16 -7.58
N ILE A 10 -7.52 10.53 -8.76
CA ILE A 10 -7.93 9.12 -8.88
C ILE A 10 -6.99 8.22 -8.07
N LEU A 11 -5.67 8.40 -8.22
CA LEU A 11 -4.70 7.61 -7.46
C LEU A 11 -4.77 7.87 -5.95
N SER A 12 -5.14 9.08 -5.53
CA SER A 12 -5.35 9.37 -4.10
C SER A 12 -6.55 8.61 -3.53
N ILE A 13 -7.67 8.54 -4.27
CA ILE A 13 -8.86 7.78 -3.88
C ILE A 13 -8.52 6.28 -3.81
N VAL A 14 -7.84 5.76 -4.82
CA VAL A 14 -7.37 4.37 -4.84
C VAL A 14 -6.46 4.09 -3.64
N SER A 15 -5.54 4.99 -3.32
CA SER A 15 -4.64 4.85 -2.15
C SER A 15 -5.40 4.83 -0.82
N VAL A 16 -6.48 5.62 -0.69
CA VAL A 16 -7.35 5.58 0.50
C VAL A 16 -8.07 4.24 0.61
N VAL A 17 -8.58 3.70 -0.50
CA VAL A 17 -9.22 2.38 -0.51
C VAL A 17 -8.23 1.29 -0.10
N PHE A 18 -7.01 1.30 -0.66
CA PHE A 18 -5.97 0.37 -0.24
C PHE A 18 -5.56 0.55 1.22
N MET A 19 -5.61 1.76 1.78
CA MET A 19 -5.38 1.97 3.21
C MET A 19 -6.35 1.19 4.10
N VAL A 20 -7.63 1.16 3.73
CA VAL A 20 -8.67 0.41 4.47
C VAL A 20 -8.39 -1.10 4.37
N PHE A 21 -8.11 -1.60 3.16
CA PHE A 21 -7.78 -3.01 2.97
C PHE A 21 -6.50 -3.42 3.69
N ASN A 22 -5.49 -2.55 3.74
CA ASN A 22 -4.28 -2.81 4.50
C ASN A 22 -4.52 -2.92 5.99
N PHE A 23 -5.42 -2.10 6.54
CA PHE A 23 -5.78 -2.20 7.95
C PHE A 23 -6.45 -3.54 8.26
N ALA A 24 -7.38 -3.97 7.41
CA ALA A 24 -8.02 -5.29 7.52
C ALA A 24 -6.99 -6.43 7.37
N ALA A 25 -6.20 -6.42 6.30
CA ALA A 25 -5.16 -7.40 6.03
C ALA A 25 -4.12 -7.49 7.16
N SER A 26 -3.76 -6.37 7.78
CA SER A 26 -2.82 -6.34 8.92
C SER A 26 -3.45 -6.96 10.17
N THR A 27 -4.76 -6.79 10.35
CA THR A 27 -5.49 -7.41 11.47
C THR A 27 -5.52 -8.93 11.31
N ASP A 28 -5.79 -9.41 10.10
CA ASP A 28 -5.83 -10.84 9.79
C ASP A 28 -4.44 -11.45 9.90
N ILE A 29 -3.40 -10.79 9.37
CA ILE A 29 -2.01 -11.21 9.57
C ILE A 29 -1.66 -11.28 11.06
N TYR A 30 -2.05 -10.29 11.86
CA TYR A 30 -1.71 -10.29 13.28
C TYR A 30 -2.37 -11.46 14.04
N ARG A 31 -3.58 -11.88 13.64
CA ARG A 31 -4.37 -12.89 14.34
C ARG A 31 -4.15 -14.31 13.83
N ASP A 32 -4.01 -14.45 12.51
CA ASP A 32 -4.10 -15.73 11.83
C ASP A 32 -2.75 -16.22 11.31
N TYR A 33 -1.77 -15.31 11.14
CA TYR A 33 -0.48 -15.68 10.55
C TYR A 33 0.35 -16.54 11.49
N VAL A 34 0.50 -17.81 11.13
CA VAL A 34 1.45 -18.70 11.78
C VAL A 34 2.75 -18.66 11.00
N GLY A 35 3.73 -17.94 11.55
CA GLY A 35 5.03 -17.74 10.91
C GLY A 35 5.71 -19.05 10.53
N THR A 36 6.45 -19.04 9.41
CA THR A 36 7.13 -20.23 8.88
C THR A 36 8.15 -20.84 9.85
N ALA A 37 8.70 -20.05 10.78
CA ALA A 37 9.61 -20.50 11.83
C ALA A 37 8.92 -21.35 12.92
N ILE A 38 7.63 -21.11 13.19
CA ILE A 38 6.83 -21.91 14.13
C ILE A 38 6.48 -23.26 13.49
N VAL A 39 6.26 -23.28 12.16
CA VAL A 39 6.00 -24.50 11.39
C VAL A 39 7.23 -25.43 11.34
N SER A 40 8.45 -24.87 11.35
CA SER A 40 9.68 -25.67 11.33
C SER A 40 10.14 -26.18 12.70
N GLY A 41 9.56 -25.69 13.80
CA GLY A 41 9.97 -26.04 15.15
C GLY A 41 8.93 -26.89 15.87
N GLN A 42 9.02 -28.23 15.75
CA GLN A 42 8.52 -29.29 16.66
C GLN A 42 7.08 -29.25 17.24
N ILE A 43 6.29 -28.19 17.06
CA ILE A 43 4.94 -28.03 17.63
C ILE A 43 3.89 -28.67 16.71
N ILE A 44 4.17 -28.77 15.40
CA ILE A 44 3.19 -29.22 14.39
C ILE A 44 3.20 -30.72 14.13
N ASP A 45 4.25 -31.44 14.57
CA ASP A 45 4.32 -32.91 14.39
C ASP A 45 3.13 -33.65 15.05
N ASN A 46 2.42 -32.99 15.99
CA ASN A 46 1.21 -33.52 16.63
C ASN A 46 -0.12 -32.91 16.12
N VAL A 47 -0.10 -31.86 15.29
CA VAL A 47 -1.30 -31.07 14.91
C VAL A 47 -1.71 -31.28 13.44
N GLY A 48 -0.84 -31.88 12.62
CA GLY A 48 -1.12 -32.12 11.21
C GLY A 48 -0.97 -30.87 10.34
N LYS A 49 -1.42 -30.93 9.08
CA LYS A 49 -1.27 -29.82 8.12
C LYS A 49 -2.13 -28.62 8.55
N LEU A 50 -1.49 -27.47 8.75
CA LEU A 50 -2.21 -26.23 9.05
C LEU A 50 -3.17 -25.83 7.90
N PRO A 51 -4.30 -25.19 8.23
CA PRO A 51 -5.20 -24.63 7.23
C PRO A 51 -4.50 -23.55 6.38
N GLU A 52 -4.87 -23.45 5.10
CA GLU A 52 -4.24 -22.52 4.15
C GLU A 52 -4.35 -21.05 4.55
N TRP A 53 -5.46 -20.66 5.19
CA TRP A 53 -5.72 -19.29 5.61
C TRP A 53 -4.70 -18.77 6.66
N THR A 54 -4.06 -19.66 7.42
CA THR A 54 -3.01 -19.30 8.40
C THR A 54 -1.73 -18.77 7.74
N THR A 55 -1.59 -18.92 6.42
CA THR A 55 -0.46 -18.36 5.67
C THR A 55 -0.64 -16.88 5.35
N CYS A 56 -1.88 -16.37 5.46
CA CYS A 56 -2.26 -15.00 5.11
C CYS A 56 -1.73 -14.53 3.73
N LYS A 57 -1.69 -15.44 2.75
CA LYS A 57 -1.03 -15.19 1.46
C LYS A 57 -1.66 -14.01 0.70
N GLY A 58 -2.99 -13.89 0.75
CA GLY A 58 -3.72 -12.81 0.08
C GLY A 58 -3.45 -11.45 0.72
N GLU A 59 -3.41 -11.42 2.05
CA GLU A 59 -3.16 -10.26 2.88
C GLU A 59 -1.72 -9.74 2.66
N TRP A 60 -0.74 -10.63 2.61
CA TRP A 60 0.64 -10.29 2.24
C TRP A 60 0.77 -9.79 0.81
N GLN A 61 -0.08 -10.25 -0.10
CA GLN A 61 -0.11 -9.75 -1.48
C GLN A 61 -0.75 -8.36 -1.54
N LEU A 62 -1.82 -8.11 -0.77
CA LEU A 62 -2.45 -6.80 -0.66
C LEU A 62 -1.47 -5.74 -0.13
N LEU A 63 -0.72 -6.06 0.93
CA LEU A 63 0.32 -5.16 1.46
C LEU A 63 1.37 -4.79 0.41
N ARG A 64 1.81 -5.77 -0.40
CA ARG A 64 2.77 -5.53 -1.49
C ARG A 64 2.20 -4.63 -2.59
N ILE A 65 0.94 -4.84 -2.97
CA ILE A 65 0.28 -4.04 -3.99
C ILE A 65 0.08 -2.61 -3.49
N ASP A 66 -0.40 -2.40 -2.26
CA ASP A 66 -0.55 -1.07 -1.66
C ASP A 66 0.79 -0.31 -1.64
N LEU A 67 1.88 -0.98 -1.24
CA LEU A 67 3.20 -0.33 -1.20
C LEU A 67 3.62 0.19 -2.58
N ILE A 68 3.40 -0.58 -3.64
CA ILE A 68 3.70 -0.18 -5.02
C ILE A 68 2.82 1.00 -5.44
N VAL A 69 1.51 0.94 -5.17
CA VAL A 69 0.55 2.00 -5.50
C VAL A 69 0.92 3.31 -4.79
N ARG A 70 1.22 3.25 -3.49
CA ARG A 70 1.64 4.42 -2.70
C ARG A 70 2.95 5.02 -3.20
N PHE A 71 3.91 4.18 -3.58
CA PHE A 71 5.17 4.64 -4.14
C PHE A 71 4.95 5.43 -5.44
N ILE A 72 4.16 4.88 -6.37
CA ILE A 72 3.81 5.55 -7.62
C ILE A 72 3.06 6.86 -7.36
N PHE A 73 2.10 6.84 -6.43
CA PHE A 73 1.36 8.05 -6.04
C PHE A 73 2.29 9.13 -5.46
N MET A 74 3.22 8.78 -4.58
CA MET A 74 4.19 9.72 -4.00
C MET A 74 5.09 10.37 -5.06
N LEU A 75 5.57 9.59 -6.04
CA LEU A 75 6.33 10.12 -7.16
C LEU A 75 5.50 11.13 -7.98
N LEU A 76 4.25 10.76 -8.30
CA LEU A 76 3.36 11.63 -9.05
C LEU A 76 3.04 12.92 -8.29
N ALA A 77 2.72 12.82 -7.00
CA ALA A 77 2.43 13.96 -6.13
C ALA A 77 3.63 14.91 -6.06
N THR A 78 4.85 14.36 -5.93
CA THR A 78 6.09 15.15 -5.93
C THR A 78 6.25 15.94 -7.23
N VAL A 79 6.03 15.30 -8.39
CA VAL A 79 6.09 15.96 -9.70
C VAL A 79 5.03 17.05 -9.84
N VAL A 80 3.80 16.81 -9.38
CA VAL A 80 2.71 17.78 -9.39
C VAL A 80 3.06 19.00 -8.55
N LEU A 81 3.52 18.79 -7.31
CA LEU A 81 3.90 19.86 -6.40
C LEU A 81 5.07 20.68 -6.96
N ALA A 82 6.11 20.03 -7.50
CA ALA A 82 7.23 20.72 -8.12
C ALA A 82 6.80 21.62 -9.28
N LYS A 83 5.86 21.15 -10.14
CA LYS A 83 5.32 21.96 -11.24
C LYS A 83 4.46 23.13 -10.73
N LEU A 84 3.65 22.92 -9.71
CA LEU A 84 2.82 23.96 -9.12
C LEU A 84 3.68 25.07 -8.49
N ILE A 85 4.71 24.71 -7.73
CA ILE A 85 5.65 25.67 -7.12
C ILE A 85 6.35 26.49 -8.20
N ARG A 86 6.87 25.84 -9.25
CA ARG A 86 7.52 26.56 -10.38
C ARG A 86 6.56 27.52 -11.07
N SER A 87 5.33 27.08 -11.34
CA SER A 87 4.31 27.93 -11.98
C SER A 87 3.93 29.12 -11.11
N HIS A 88 3.83 28.95 -9.80
CA HIS A 88 3.52 30.03 -8.87
C HIS A 88 4.67 31.03 -8.79
N LYS A 89 5.92 30.56 -8.71
CA LYS A 89 7.12 31.42 -8.70
C LYS A 89 7.24 32.28 -9.96
N VAL A 90 7.01 31.70 -11.14
CA VAL A 90 7.01 32.44 -12.41
C VAL A 90 5.95 33.53 -12.41
N ARG A 91 4.73 33.23 -11.94
CA ARG A 91 3.64 34.22 -11.89
C ARG A 91 3.94 35.36 -10.91
N SER A 92 4.54 35.06 -9.76
CA SER A 92 4.93 36.06 -8.76
C SER A 92 6.05 37.00 -9.23
N ASN A 93 6.96 36.54 -10.09
CA ASN A 93 8.05 37.37 -10.63
C ASN A 93 7.59 38.31 -11.76
N HIS A 94 6.37 38.14 -12.27
CA HIS A 94 5.77 38.95 -13.34
C HIS A 94 4.68 39.92 -12.84
N GLN A 95 4.52 40.06 -11.52
CA GLN A 95 3.69 41.07 -10.86
C GLN A 95 4.59 42.07 -10.15
#